data_AF-A0A357NG76-F1
#
_entry.id   AF-A0A357NG76-F1
#
_cell.length_a   1.000
_cell.length_b   1.000
_cell.length_c   1.000
_cell.angle_alpha   90.00
_cell.angle_beta   90.00
_cell.angle_gamma   90.00
#
_symmetry.space_group_name_H-M   'P 1'
#
loop_
_entity.id
_entity.type
_entity.pdbx_description
1 polymer ?
#
loop_
_entity_poly.entity_id
_entity_poly.type
_entity_poly.pdbx_seq_one_letter_code
_entity_poly.pdbx_strand_id
1 'polypeptide(L)'
;GTPYLVVDGLPAGVDDTLQLLRKLRIRLPFADEELAAVQRLEEQRWAYYVEQIADVYYEHNLQKEVALVGETSLILGLAGFLSASFGLIPKVLVMTDPLPESAKAAVTAKIEQLIADYATEVAFEEDQGRINDIIRRNGVELLLASSLEQKIAAELNIPLLPIAFPVTNAVILQKSYIGFKGAITLLEDLSSRIVAWREEGKDADYA
;
A
#
# COMPACT_ATOMS: atom_id res chain seq x y z
N GLY A 1 2.91 -14.80 -31.61
CA GLY A 1 2.81 -14.81 -30.13
C GLY A 1 1.66 -13.93 -29.71
N THR A 2 1.06 -14.19 -28.56
CA THR A 2 -0.02 -13.35 -28.01
C THR A 2 0.55 -12.00 -27.54
N PRO A 3 0.01 -10.85 -27.98
CA PRO A 3 0.44 -9.54 -27.48
C PRO A 3 0.25 -9.41 -25.97
N TYR A 4 1.22 -8.82 -25.27
CA TYR A 4 1.16 -8.56 -23.84
C TYR A 4 1.63 -7.15 -23.50
N LEU A 5 1.17 -6.63 -22.36
CA LEU A 5 1.62 -5.38 -21.76
C LEU A 5 2.23 -5.70 -20.40
N VAL A 6 3.49 -5.34 -20.20
CA VAL A 6 4.14 -5.43 -18.90
C VAL A 6 3.84 -4.17 -18.11
N VAL A 7 3.35 -4.36 -16.89
CA VAL A 7 3.23 -3.33 -15.87
C VAL A 7 4.13 -3.73 -14.71
N ASP A 8 4.87 -2.76 -14.19
CA ASP A 8 5.91 -3.05 -13.21
C ASP A 8 5.34 -3.35 -11.82
N GLY A 9 4.18 -2.78 -11.49
CA GLY A 9 3.47 -2.96 -10.23
C GLY A 9 1.97 -2.87 -10.46
N LEU A 10 1.20 -3.27 -9.45
CA LEU A 10 -0.24 -3.17 -9.49
C LEU A 10 -0.66 -1.70 -9.43
N PRO A 11 -1.62 -1.24 -10.26
CA PRO A 11 -2.01 0.16 -10.28
C PRO A 11 -2.75 0.52 -8.98
N ALA A 12 -2.17 1.39 -8.16
CA ALA A 12 -2.80 1.88 -6.93
C ALA A 12 -3.05 3.38 -7.01
N GLY A 13 -4.22 3.82 -6.55
CA GLY A 13 -4.57 5.24 -6.66
C GLY A 13 -5.06 5.64 -8.05
N VAL A 14 -5.43 6.92 -8.16
CA VAL A 14 -5.96 7.51 -9.39
C VAL A 14 -4.88 7.57 -10.47
N ASP A 15 -3.68 8.04 -10.12
CA ASP A 15 -2.61 8.30 -11.07
C ASP A 15 -2.08 7.04 -11.75
N ASP A 16 -1.75 5.99 -11.00
CA ASP A 16 -1.23 4.74 -11.58
C ASP A 16 -2.30 4.03 -12.41
N THR A 17 -3.56 4.09 -11.97
CA THR A 17 -4.68 3.53 -12.73
C THR A 17 -4.87 4.26 -14.05
N LEU A 18 -4.79 5.60 -14.05
CA LEU A 18 -4.81 6.39 -15.28
C LEU A 18 -3.60 6.12 -16.17
N GLN A 19 -2.41 5.93 -15.58
CA GLN A 19 -1.21 5.57 -16.34
C GLN A 19 -1.38 4.23 -17.06
N LEU A 20 -2.00 3.23 -16.40
CA LEU A 20 -2.36 1.97 -17.03
C LEU A 20 -3.35 2.19 -18.19
N LEU A 21 -4.43 2.96 -17.97
CA LEU A 21 -5.40 3.24 -19.02
C LEU A 21 -4.76 3.97 -20.21
N ARG A 22 -3.84 4.92 -19.98
CA ARG A 22 -3.07 5.57 -21.05
C ARG A 22 -2.20 4.57 -21.82
N LYS A 23 -1.54 3.63 -21.15
CA LYS A 23 -0.77 2.55 -21.80
C LYS A 23 -1.65 1.61 -22.62
N LEU A 24 -2.88 1.34 -22.16
CA LEU A 24 -3.86 0.51 -22.87
C LEU A 24 -4.46 1.24 -24.07
N ARG A 25 -4.72 2.54 -23.96
CA ARG A 25 -5.26 3.40 -25.01
C ARG A 25 -4.43 3.38 -26.30
N ILE A 26 -3.11 3.24 -26.18
CA ILE A 26 -2.19 3.11 -27.32
C ILE A 26 -2.47 1.83 -28.13
N ARG A 27 -3.03 0.80 -27.49
CA ARG A 27 -3.19 -0.55 -28.05
C ARG A 27 -4.65 -0.95 -28.27
N LEU A 28 -5.60 -0.26 -27.64
CA LEU A 28 -7.02 -0.56 -27.66
C LEU A 28 -7.86 0.63 -28.16
N PRO A 29 -8.95 0.38 -28.89
CA PRO A 29 -9.78 1.43 -29.47
C PRO A 29 -10.84 1.91 -28.48
N PHE A 30 -10.48 2.87 -27.62
CA PHE A 30 -11.43 3.71 -26.88
C PHE A 30 -11.07 5.18 -27.08
N ALA A 31 -12.01 6.12 -26.96
CA ALA A 31 -11.80 7.51 -27.34
C ALA A 31 -11.02 8.30 -26.27
N ASP A 32 -10.24 9.29 -26.69
CA ASP A 32 -9.50 10.16 -25.75
C ASP A 32 -10.45 10.95 -24.86
N GLU A 33 -11.63 11.29 -25.38
CA GLU A 33 -12.70 11.93 -24.62
C GLU A 33 -13.25 11.04 -23.51
N GLU A 34 -13.38 9.73 -23.74
CA GLU A 34 -13.80 8.76 -22.73
C GLU A 34 -12.76 8.66 -21.61
N LEU A 35 -11.47 8.58 -21.97
CA LEU A 35 -10.39 8.56 -20.98
C LEU A 35 -10.32 9.86 -20.16
N ALA A 36 -10.49 11.02 -20.81
CA ALA A 36 -10.53 12.31 -20.13
C ALA A 36 -11.76 12.45 -19.22
N ALA A 37 -12.90 11.89 -19.61
CA ALA A 37 -14.09 11.86 -18.76
C ALA A 37 -13.87 11.00 -17.50
N VAL A 38 -13.27 9.81 -17.66
CA VAL A 38 -12.90 8.94 -16.53
C VAL A 38 -11.90 9.64 -15.61
N GLN A 39 -10.87 10.27 -16.16
CA GLN A 39 -9.88 11.02 -15.39
C GLN A 39 -10.55 12.09 -14.52
N ARG A 40 -11.36 12.97 -15.11
CA ARG A 40 -12.04 14.03 -14.37
C ARG A 40 -12.94 13.47 -13.27
N LEU A 41 -13.69 12.41 -13.57
CA LEU A 41 -14.59 11.78 -12.61
C LEU A 41 -13.83 11.22 -11.40
N GLU A 42 -12.77 10.45 -11.63
CA GLU A 42 -12.05 9.76 -10.56
C GLU A 42 -11.15 10.71 -9.76
N GLU A 43 -10.57 11.75 -10.38
CA GLU A 43 -9.86 12.82 -9.67
C GLU A 43 -10.80 13.61 -8.74
N GLN A 44 -11.97 14.00 -9.23
CA GLN A 44 -12.99 14.69 -8.41
C GLN A 44 -13.47 13.81 -7.26
N ARG A 45 -13.72 12.52 -7.56
CA ARG A 45 -14.15 11.56 -6.56
C ARG A 45 -13.10 11.34 -5.48
N TRP A 46 -11.83 11.19 -5.86
CA TRP A 46 -10.72 11.05 -4.92
C TRP A 46 -10.57 12.28 -4.04
N ALA A 47 -10.54 13.49 -4.64
CA ALA A 47 -10.42 14.74 -3.91
C ALA A 47 -11.55 14.91 -2.89
N TYR A 48 -12.79 14.59 -3.28
CA TYR A 48 -13.94 14.61 -2.37
C TYR A 48 -13.71 13.74 -1.13
N TYR A 49 -13.31 12.47 -1.30
CA TYR A 49 -13.13 11.57 -0.15
C TYR A 49 -11.91 11.92 0.71
N VAL A 50 -10.83 12.43 0.11
CA VAL A 50 -9.68 12.94 0.88
C VAL A 50 -10.10 14.14 1.74
N GLU A 51 -10.90 15.06 1.20
CA GLU A 51 -11.44 16.19 1.96
C GLU A 51 -12.31 15.71 3.14
N GLN A 52 -13.17 14.69 2.93
CA GLN A 52 -14.01 14.15 4.00
C GLN A 52 -13.23 13.54 5.16
N ILE A 53 -12.01 13.05 4.92
CA ILE A 53 -11.19 12.42 5.96
C ILE A 53 -10.11 13.33 6.54
N ALA A 54 -10.03 14.58 6.08
CA ALA A 54 -8.98 15.50 6.47
C ALA A 54 -8.95 15.74 8.00
N ASP A 55 -10.11 15.93 8.63
CA ASP A 55 -10.19 16.12 10.09
C ASP A 55 -9.68 14.88 10.83
N VAL A 56 -10.10 13.68 10.41
CA VAL A 56 -9.62 12.40 10.96
C VAL A 56 -8.11 12.29 10.78
N TYR A 57 -7.58 12.70 9.63
CA TYR A 57 -6.15 12.69 9.34
C TYR A 57 -5.35 13.47 10.38
N TYR A 58 -5.78 14.70 10.69
CA TYR A 58 -5.11 15.56 11.65
C TYR A 58 -5.33 15.10 13.09
N GLU A 59 -6.57 14.82 13.49
CA GLU A 59 -6.91 14.42 14.87
C GLU A 59 -6.23 13.11 15.27
N HIS A 60 -6.16 12.16 14.33
CA HIS A 60 -5.57 10.85 14.57
C HIS A 60 -4.13 10.70 14.08
N ASN A 61 -3.46 11.80 13.68
CA ASN A 61 -2.08 11.82 13.18
C ASN A 61 -1.77 10.59 12.30
N LEU A 62 -2.43 10.52 11.14
CA LEU A 62 -2.41 9.37 10.23
C LEU A 62 -1.06 9.14 9.55
N GLN A 63 -0.18 10.15 9.54
CA GLN A 63 1.19 9.97 9.10
C GLN A 63 1.92 9.01 10.05
N LYS A 64 2.41 7.92 9.49
CA LYS A 64 3.08 6.84 10.22
C LYS A 64 4.32 6.34 9.50
N GLU A 65 5.33 5.95 10.27
CA GLU A 65 6.41 5.10 9.78
C GLU A 65 5.87 3.69 9.53
N VAL A 66 5.96 3.21 8.29
CA VAL A 66 5.32 1.96 7.88
C VAL A 66 6.30 0.90 7.42
N ALA A 67 5.96 -0.34 7.72
CA ALA A 67 6.51 -1.51 7.04
C ALA A 67 5.46 -2.08 6.08
N LEU A 68 5.84 -2.34 4.83
CA LEU A 68 5.02 -3.10 3.89
C LEU A 68 5.66 -4.47 3.64
N VAL A 69 4.87 -5.53 3.71
CA VAL A 69 5.32 -6.91 3.46
C VAL A 69 4.36 -7.58 2.48
N GLY A 70 4.88 -8.15 1.40
CA GLY A 70 4.07 -8.89 0.43
C GLY A 70 4.77 -9.08 -0.91
N GLU A 71 4.00 -9.44 -1.93
CA GLU A 71 4.52 -9.65 -3.28
C GLU A 71 5.05 -8.34 -3.90
N THR A 72 6.13 -8.44 -4.67
CA THR A 72 6.83 -7.31 -5.30
C THR A 72 5.90 -6.40 -6.07
N SER A 73 4.96 -6.95 -6.86
CA SER A 73 4.04 -6.15 -7.67
C SER A 73 3.08 -5.29 -6.82
N LEU A 74 2.65 -5.82 -5.67
CA LEU A 74 1.80 -5.11 -4.71
C LEU A 74 2.59 -4.01 -4.02
N ILE A 75 3.80 -4.33 -3.54
CA ILE A 75 4.68 -3.37 -2.85
C ILE A 75 5.04 -2.21 -3.77
N LEU A 76 5.43 -2.49 -5.01
CA LEU A 76 5.73 -1.45 -6.01
C LEU A 76 4.53 -0.55 -6.31
N GLY A 77 3.32 -1.10 -6.32
CA GLY A 77 2.09 -0.32 -6.51
C GLY A 77 1.75 0.54 -5.29
N LEU A 78 1.79 -0.04 -4.10
CA LEU A 78 1.32 0.63 -2.89
C LEU A 78 2.34 1.61 -2.30
N ALA A 79 3.64 1.35 -2.38
CA ALA A 79 4.64 2.17 -1.69
C ALA A 79 4.62 3.63 -2.14
N GLY A 80 4.63 3.87 -3.46
CA GLY A 80 4.55 5.23 -4.02
C GLY A 80 3.20 5.88 -3.76
N PHE A 81 2.11 5.14 -3.97
CA PHE A 81 0.76 5.65 -3.73
C PHE A 81 0.54 6.07 -2.27
N LEU A 82 0.90 5.21 -1.32
CA LEU A 82 0.74 5.48 0.11
C LEU A 82 1.60 6.65 0.59
N SER A 83 2.84 6.73 0.11
CA SER A 83 3.71 7.85 0.44
C SER A 83 3.15 9.17 -0.12
N ALA A 84 2.83 9.21 -1.42
CA ALA A 84 2.40 10.44 -2.09
C ALA A 84 0.98 10.89 -1.66
N SER A 85 0.06 9.95 -1.44
CA SER A 85 -1.36 10.25 -1.21
C SER A 85 -1.75 10.32 0.26
N PHE A 86 -1.01 9.62 1.14
CA PHE A 86 -1.31 9.55 2.57
C PHE A 86 -0.21 10.12 3.46
N GLY A 87 0.93 10.48 2.88
CA GLY A 87 2.07 10.94 3.65
C GLY A 87 2.67 9.87 4.55
N LEU A 88 2.40 8.58 4.31
CA LEU A 88 3.05 7.49 5.05
C LEU A 88 4.54 7.48 4.74
N ILE A 89 5.34 7.14 5.74
CA ILE A 89 6.81 7.12 5.66
C ILE A 89 7.24 5.66 5.48
N PRO A 90 7.56 5.19 4.27
CA PRO A 90 7.93 3.81 4.02
C PRO A 90 9.32 3.51 4.61
N LYS A 91 9.37 2.97 5.82
CA LYS A 91 10.64 2.65 6.49
C LYS A 91 11.19 1.29 6.07
N VAL A 92 10.30 0.33 5.85
CA VAL A 92 10.67 -1.05 5.50
C VAL A 92 9.78 -1.55 4.38
N LEU A 93 10.37 -2.10 3.34
CA LEU A 93 9.67 -2.82 2.28
C LEU A 93 10.27 -4.22 2.16
N VAL A 94 9.43 -5.24 2.36
CA VAL A 94 9.84 -6.64 2.26
C VAL A 94 9.05 -7.30 1.13
N MET A 95 9.79 -7.79 0.13
CA MET A 95 9.26 -8.57 -0.96
C MET A 95 9.40 -10.06 -0.65
N THR A 96 8.27 -10.78 -0.70
CA THR A 96 8.18 -12.18 -0.27
C THR A 96 8.12 -13.18 -1.42
N ASP A 97 8.12 -12.71 -2.67
CA ASP A 97 8.13 -13.56 -3.86
C ASP A 97 9.55 -13.84 -4.36
N PRO A 98 9.82 -15.06 -4.88
CA PRO A 98 11.13 -15.42 -5.36
C PRO A 98 11.46 -14.65 -6.64
N LEU A 99 12.52 -13.83 -6.57
CA LEU A 99 13.03 -13.06 -7.69
C LEU A 99 14.47 -13.43 -8.04
N PRO A 100 14.83 -13.53 -9.33
CA PRO A 100 16.22 -13.65 -9.72
C PRO A 100 17.00 -12.39 -9.34
N GLU A 101 18.29 -12.54 -9.03
CA GLU A 101 19.15 -11.42 -8.59
C GLU A 101 19.15 -10.23 -9.57
N SER A 102 19.07 -10.49 -10.88
CA SER A 102 18.95 -9.44 -11.90
C SER A 102 17.67 -8.61 -11.78
N ALA A 103 16.56 -9.23 -11.35
CA ALA A 103 15.30 -8.53 -11.11
C ALA A 103 15.32 -7.78 -9.78
N LYS A 104 15.97 -8.33 -8.73
CA LYS A 104 16.10 -7.65 -7.43
C LYS A 104 16.74 -6.28 -7.57
N ALA A 105 17.87 -6.18 -8.30
CA ALA A 105 18.54 -4.91 -8.55
C ALA A 105 17.65 -3.88 -9.27
N ALA A 106 16.88 -4.32 -10.28
CA ALA A 106 15.96 -3.45 -11.00
C ALA A 106 14.79 -2.97 -10.12
N VAL A 107 14.26 -3.85 -9.27
CA VAL A 107 13.20 -3.53 -8.31
C VAL A 107 13.69 -2.55 -7.26
N THR A 108 14.88 -2.77 -6.68
CA THR A 108 15.47 -1.85 -5.70
C THR A 108 15.67 -0.46 -6.31
N ALA A 109 16.28 -0.36 -7.49
CA ALA A 109 16.47 0.91 -8.18
C ALA A 109 15.14 1.62 -8.48
N LYS A 110 14.08 0.85 -8.76
CA LYS A 110 12.75 1.41 -8.96
C LYS A 110 12.14 1.94 -7.66
N ILE A 111 12.27 1.21 -6.55
CA ILE A 111 11.80 1.67 -5.24
C ILE A 111 12.53 2.96 -4.84
N GLU A 112 13.85 3.01 -5.00
CA GLU A 112 14.65 4.21 -4.74
C GLU A 112 14.18 5.43 -5.55
N GLN A 113 13.64 5.22 -6.75
CA GLN A 113 13.03 6.31 -7.53
C GLN A 113 11.63 6.69 -7.03
N LEU A 114 10.81 5.70 -6.65
CA LEU A 114 9.43 5.90 -6.23
C LEU A 114 9.33 6.65 -4.90
N ILE A 115 10.27 6.40 -3.98
CA ILE A 115 10.25 6.91 -2.61
C ILE A 115 11.61 7.52 -2.23
N ALA A 116 12.22 8.24 -3.18
CA ALA A 116 13.58 8.79 -3.10
C ALA A 116 13.84 9.69 -1.87
N ASP A 117 12.79 10.28 -1.31
CA ASP A 117 12.87 11.18 -0.16
C ASP A 117 13.01 10.44 1.18
N TYR A 118 12.93 9.11 1.19
CA TYR A 118 12.91 8.29 2.40
C TYR A 118 14.10 7.34 2.50
N ALA A 119 14.63 7.24 3.73
CA ALA A 119 15.60 6.21 4.08
C ALA A 119 14.88 4.88 4.31
N THR A 120 14.65 4.13 3.23
CA THR A 120 13.89 2.88 3.24
C THR A 120 14.80 1.66 3.22
N GLU A 121 14.58 0.72 4.13
CA GLU A 121 15.18 -0.60 4.03
C GLU A 121 14.37 -1.47 3.07
N VAL A 122 15.03 -1.97 2.02
CA VAL A 122 14.43 -2.88 1.04
C VAL A 122 15.02 -4.28 1.22
N ALA A 123 14.17 -5.28 1.44
CA ALA A 123 14.56 -6.67 1.61
C ALA A 123 13.77 -7.60 0.69
N PHE A 124 14.42 -8.68 0.26
CA PHE A 124 13.78 -9.79 -0.45
C PHE A 124 13.93 -11.02 0.44
N GLU A 125 12.86 -11.42 1.11
CA GLU A 125 12.94 -12.44 2.16
C GLU A 125 11.63 -13.21 2.29
N GLU A 126 11.72 -14.53 2.46
CA GLU A 126 10.58 -15.45 2.52
C GLU A 126 10.40 -16.03 3.94
N ASP A 127 11.47 -16.04 4.75
CA ASP A 127 11.42 -16.59 6.09
C ASP A 127 10.76 -15.62 7.08
N GLN A 128 9.61 -16.03 7.63
CA GLN A 128 8.84 -15.21 8.57
C GLN A 128 9.65 -14.74 9.79
N GLY A 129 10.59 -15.56 10.29
CA GLY A 129 11.44 -15.18 11.42
C GLY A 129 12.32 -13.99 11.07
N ARG A 130 12.98 -14.04 9.92
CA ARG A 130 13.81 -12.94 9.39
C ARG A 130 13.00 -11.70 9.07
N ILE A 131 11.81 -11.86 8.50
CA ILE A 131 10.88 -10.74 8.24
C ILE A 131 10.55 -10.03 9.57
N ASN A 132 10.20 -10.80 10.61
CA ASN A 132 9.91 -10.23 11.93
C ASN A 132 11.13 -9.51 12.52
N ASP A 133 12.35 -10.05 12.34
CA ASP A 133 13.58 -9.41 12.81
C ASP A 133 13.86 -8.08 12.09
N ILE A 134 13.62 -8.02 10.77
CA ILE A 134 13.72 -6.79 9.97
C ILE A 134 12.73 -5.73 10.46
N ILE A 135 11.46 -6.11 10.70
CA ILE A 135 10.44 -5.20 11.21
C ILE A 135 10.83 -4.70 12.61
N ARG A 136 11.22 -5.61 13.50
CA ARG A 136 11.57 -5.30 14.90
C ARG A 136 12.72 -4.30 15.00
N ARG A 137 13.79 -4.50 14.22
CA ARG A 137 15.01 -3.67 14.33
C ARG A 137 14.84 -2.26 13.76
N ASN A 138 13.86 -2.03 12.88
CA ASN A 138 13.64 -0.74 12.24
C ASN A 138 12.71 0.19 13.02
N GLY A 139 11.87 -0.37 13.91
CA GLY A 139 10.91 0.38 14.72
C GLY A 139 9.92 1.15 13.84
N VAL A 140 8.82 0.48 13.46
CA VAL A 140 7.73 1.07 12.66
C VAL A 140 6.50 1.30 13.52
N GLU A 141 5.61 2.19 13.08
CA GLU A 141 4.36 2.54 13.80
C GLU A 141 3.12 1.88 13.21
N LEU A 142 3.19 1.32 12.01
CA LEU A 142 2.08 0.66 11.33
C LEU A 142 2.62 -0.42 10.39
N LEU A 143 1.93 -1.56 10.37
CA LEU A 143 2.29 -2.70 9.54
C LEU A 143 1.21 -2.94 8.48
N LEU A 144 1.62 -2.95 7.21
CA LEU A 144 0.80 -3.30 6.06
C LEU A 144 1.32 -4.64 5.51
N ALA A 145 0.72 -5.75 5.93
CA ALA A 145 1.29 -7.07 5.67
C ALA A 145 0.21 -8.15 5.51
N SER A 146 0.55 -9.41 5.76
CA SER A 146 -0.42 -10.50 5.85
C SER A 146 -0.85 -10.72 7.30
N SER A 147 -1.74 -11.69 7.55
CA SER A 147 -2.05 -12.11 8.92
C SER A 147 -0.89 -12.85 9.61
N LEU A 148 0.15 -13.26 8.89
CA LEU A 148 1.32 -13.92 9.49
C LEU A 148 2.09 -12.98 10.41
N GLU A 149 2.07 -11.68 10.11
CA GLU A 149 2.73 -10.64 10.88
C GLU A 149 1.94 -10.22 12.15
N GLN A 150 0.80 -10.84 12.45
CA GLN A 150 -0.02 -10.43 13.60
C GLN A 150 0.72 -10.52 14.94
N LYS A 151 1.61 -11.52 15.09
CA LYS A 151 2.40 -11.69 16.32
C LYS A 151 3.42 -10.56 16.51
N ILE A 152 4.14 -10.18 15.46
CA ILE A 152 5.13 -9.10 15.55
C ILE A 152 4.45 -7.74 15.73
N ALA A 153 3.29 -7.51 15.10
CA ALA A 153 2.50 -6.31 15.33
C ALA A 153 2.06 -6.17 16.80
N ALA A 154 1.60 -7.27 17.41
CA ALA A 154 1.24 -7.30 18.83
C ALA A 154 2.46 -7.10 19.75
N GLU A 155 3.60 -7.73 19.43
CA GLU A 155 4.86 -7.56 20.17
C GLU A 155 5.32 -6.09 20.18
N LEU A 156 5.22 -5.40 19.04
CA LEU A 156 5.59 -3.99 18.90
C LEU A 156 4.49 -3.03 19.35
N ASN A 157 3.32 -3.53 19.72
CA ASN A 157 2.13 -2.74 20.05
C ASN A 157 1.75 -1.72 18.95
N ILE A 158 1.67 -2.20 17.70
CA ILE A 158 1.31 -1.40 16.53
C ILE A 158 0.13 -2.00 15.75
N PRO A 159 -0.65 -1.17 15.04
CA PRO A 159 -1.70 -1.66 14.16
C PRO A 159 -1.13 -2.48 13.00
N LEU A 160 -1.83 -3.55 12.66
CA LEU A 160 -1.68 -4.31 11.42
C LEU A 160 -2.92 -4.11 10.55
N LEU A 161 -2.72 -3.72 9.28
CA LEU A 161 -3.72 -3.79 8.22
C LEU A 161 -3.32 -4.87 7.22
N PRO A 162 -4.12 -5.94 7.07
CA PRO A 162 -3.85 -6.97 6.07
C PRO A 162 -4.01 -6.41 4.64
N ILE A 163 -2.92 -6.37 3.87
CA ILE A 163 -2.87 -6.02 2.45
C ILE A 163 -2.39 -7.20 1.56
N ALA A 164 -1.75 -8.21 2.17
CA ALA A 164 -1.19 -9.36 1.49
C ALA A 164 -1.80 -10.68 1.97
N PHE A 165 -1.71 -11.73 1.15
CA PHE A 165 -2.17 -13.07 1.52
C PHE A 165 -1.11 -13.78 2.39
N PRO A 166 -1.51 -14.61 3.38
CA PRO A 166 -2.88 -14.95 3.78
C PRO A 166 -3.56 -13.91 4.68
N VAL A 167 -4.88 -13.79 4.55
CA VAL A 167 -5.72 -12.98 5.45
C VAL A 167 -6.65 -13.91 6.22
N THR A 168 -6.42 -14.07 7.53
CA THR A 168 -7.17 -14.98 8.40
C THR A 168 -8.11 -14.26 9.37
N ASN A 169 -8.00 -12.94 9.48
CA ASN A 169 -8.77 -12.10 10.41
C ASN A 169 -9.82 -11.22 9.72
N ALA A 170 -10.09 -11.43 8.43
CA ALA A 170 -11.11 -10.69 7.69
C ALA A 170 -11.80 -11.58 6.66
N VAL A 171 -13.08 -11.28 6.39
CA VAL A 171 -13.85 -11.87 5.29
C VAL A 171 -13.82 -10.91 4.11
N ILE A 172 -13.27 -11.36 2.98
CA ILE A 172 -13.13 -10.56 1.76
C ILE A 172 -13.97 -11.19 0.64
N LEU A 173 -15.00 -10.49 0.19
CA LEU A 173 -15.88 -10.95 -0.90
C LEU A 173 -15.57 -10.26 -2.24
N GLN A 174 -15.43 -8.94 -2.21
CA GLN A 174 -15.25 -8.09 -3.41
C GLN A 174 -14.25 -6.95 -3.20
N LYS A 175 -13.55 -6.95 -2.06
CA LYS A 175 -12.65 -5.88 -1.66
C LYS A 175 -11.36 -5.93 -2.49
N SER A 176 -10.83 -4.76 -2.83
CA SER A 176 -9.53 -4.60 -3.46
C SER A 176 -8.88 -3.32 -2.98
N TYR A 177 -7.55 -3.25 -3.01
CA TYR A 177 -6.78 -2.02 -2.76
C TYR A 177 -6.12 -1.45 -4.02
N ILE A 178 -6.44 -2.01 -5.19
CA ILE A 178 -5.92 -1.56 -6.48
C ILE A 178 -7.02 -0.90 -7.32
N GLY A 179 -6.63 -0.05 -8.27
CA GLY A 179 -7.57 0.70 -9.10
C GLY A 179 -8.23 1.88 -8.37
N PHE A 180 -9.12 2.58 -9.08
CA PHE A 180 -9.82 3.76 -8.55
C PHE A 180 -10.64 3.48 -7.28
N LYS A 181 -11.45 2.40 -7.30
CA LYS A 181 -12.25 2.03 -6.13
C LYS A 181 -11.37 1.53 -4.98
N GLY A 182 -10.32 0.77 -5.31
CA GLY A 182 -9.43 0.23 -4.29
C GLY A 182 -8.63 1.30 -3.56
N ALA A 183 -8.33 2.42 -4.21
CA ALA A 183 -7.73 3.59 -3.56
C ALA A 183 -8.59 4.12 -2.41
N ILE A 184 -9.90 4.29 -2.65
CA ILE A 184 -10.86 4.76 -1.64
C ILE A 184 -11.04 3.71 -0.54
N THR A 185 -11.12 2.42 -0.92
CA THR A 185 -11.21 1.33 0.06
C THR A 185 -9.98 1.26 0.96
N LEU A 186 -8.77 1.41 0.40
CA LEU A 186 -7.54 1.45 1.17
C LEU A 186 -7.52 2.68 2.09
N LEU A 187 -8.00 3.83 1.62
CA LEU A 187 -8.12 5.05 2.43
C LEU A 187 -9.00 4.84 3.66
N GLU A 188 -10.17 4.24 3.45
CA GLU A 188 -11.13 3.93 4.51
C GLU A 188 -10.56 2.92 5.50
N ASP A 189 -10.05 1.79 5.03
CA ASP A 189 -9.55 0.70 5.89
C ASP A 189 -8.30 1.12 6.69
N LEU A 190 -7.36 1.83 6.06
CA LEU A 190 -6.16 2.35 6.72
C LEU A 190 -6.53 3.31 7.86
N SER A 191 -7.36 4.30 7.55
CA SER A 191 -7.75 5.32 8.51
C SER A 191 -8.56 4.70 9.66
N SER A 192 -9.53 3.84 9.33
CA SER A 192 -10.34 3.13 10.32
C SER A 192 -9.48 2.26 11.22
N ARG A 193 -8.47 1.57 10.67
CA ARG A 193 -7.57 0.73 11.47
C ARG A 193 -6.76 1.55 12.48
N ILE A 194 -6.24 2.71 12.06
CA ILE A 194 -5.49 3.62 12.94
C ILE A 194 -6.38 4.19 14.04
N VAL A 195 -7.60 4.61 13.69
CA VAL A 195 -8.59 5.12 14.66
C VAL A 195 -8.95 4.02 15.67
N ALA A 196 -9.32 2.84 15.20
CA ALA A 196 -9.71 1.73 16.06
C ALA A 196 -8.59 1.31 17.02
N TRP A 197 -7.34 1.22 16.53
CA TRP A 197 -6.19 0.87 17.37
C TRP A 197 -5.97 1.84 18.53
N ARG A 198 -6.20 3.14 18.30
CA ARG A 198 -6.04 4.15 19.35
C ARG A 198 -7.11 4.03 20.43
N GLU A 199 -8.34 3.71 20.06
CA GLU A 199 -9.41 3.49 21.04
C GLU A 199 -9.18 2.20 21.84
N GLU A 200 -8.73 1.12 21.19
CA GLU A 200 -8.31 -0.12 21.85
C GLU A 200 -7.20 0.13 22.90
N GLY A 201 -6.25 1.00 22.59
CA GLY A 201 -5.17 1.39 23.51
C GLY A 201 -5.64 2.20 24.71
N LYS A 202 -6.64 3.09 24.53
CA LYS A 202 -7.22 3.86 25.64
C LYS A 202 -7.92 2.96 26.65
N ASP A 203 -8.68 1.96 26.19
CA ASP A 203 -9.40 1.03 27.07
C ASP A 203 -8.44 0.17 27.90
N ALA A 204 -7.24 -0.13 27.40
CA ALA A 204 -6.20 -0.85 28.13
C ALA A 204 -5.55 -0.04 29.26
N ASP A 205 -5.50 1.30 29.14
CA ASP A 205 -4.97 2.19 30.20
C ASP A 205 -5.96 2.38 31.38
N TYR A 206 -7.24 2.01 31.20
CA TYR A 206 -8.29 2.07 32.24
C TYR A 206 -8.63 0.71 32.88
N ALA A 207 -7.96 -0.38 32.50
CA ALA A 207 -8.18 -1.74 33.01
C ALA A 207 -7.08 -2.17 34.00
#